data_AF-A0A2K2VSS1-F1
#
_entry.id   AF-A0A2K2VSS1-F1
#
_cell.length_a   1.000
_cell.length_b   1.000
_cell.length_c   1.000
_cell.angle_alpha   90.00
_cell.angle_beta   90.00
_cell.angle_gamma   90.00
#
_symmetry.space_group_name_H-M   'P 1'
#
loop_
_entity.id
_entity.type
_entity.pdbx_description
1 polymer ?
#
loop_
_entity_poly.entity_id
_entity_poly.type
_entity_poly.pdbx_seq_one_letter_code
_entity_poly.pdbx_strand_id
1 'polypeptide(L)' 'GHWVLLDFNDVIVHIFYQPMRAFYDLEGLWFEARQIEFPETEGPD' A
#
# COMPACT_ATOMS: atom_id res chain seq x y z
N GLY A 1 -2.84 -17.70 -0.63
CA GLY A 1 -2.37 -16.58 -1.48
C GLY A 1 -1.50 -15.67 -0.63
N HIS A 2 -0.40 -15.15 -1.18
CA HIS A 2 0.57 -14.32 -0.44
C HIS A 2 0.51 -12.83 -0.82
N TRP A 3 -0.46 -12.46 -1.65
CA TRP A 3 -0.74 -11.10 -2.10
C TRP A 3 -2.24 -10.99 -2.37
N VAL A 4 -2.85 -9.95 -1.81
CA VAL A 4 -4.22 -9.52 -2.11
C VAL A 4 -4.16 -8.12 -2.73
N LEU A 5 -4.91 -7.92 -3.80
CA LEU A 5 -5.11 -6.63 -4.47
C LEU A 5 -6.54 -6.17 -4.21
N LEU A 6 -6.70 -4.93 -3.75
CA LEU A 6 -7.99 -4.26 -3.65
C LEU A 6 -7.99 -3.07 -4.61
N ASP A 7 -9.01 -2.99 -5.46
CA ASP A 7 -9.17 -1.93 -6.46
C ASP A 7 -10.40 -1.07 -6.10
N PHE A 8 -10.15 0.23 -5.89
CA PHE A 8 -11.17 1.24 -5.58
C PHE A 8 -11.25 2.32 -6.65
N ASN A 9 -10.87 2.02 -7.90
CA ASN A 9 -10.81 2.92 -9.05
C ASN A 9 -9.75 4.04 -8.93
N ASP A 10 -9.79 4.85 -7.88
CA ASP A 10 -8.86 5.96 -7.66
C ASP A 10 -7.62 5.53 -6.84
N VAL A 11 -7.73 4.45 -6.06
CA VAL A 11 -6.68 3.92 -5.20
C VAL A 11 -6.62 2.40 -5.33
N ILE A 12 -5.40 1.85 -5.41
CA ILE A 12 -5.14 0.41 -5.36
C ILE A 12 -4.37 0.09 -4.09
N VAL A 13 -4.87 -0.87 -3.30
CA VAL A 13 -4.21 -1.31 -2.05
C VAL A 13 -3.57 -2.68 -2.28
N HIS A 14 -2.29 -2.77 -1.92
CA HIS A 14 -1.50 -3.99 -2.02
C HIS A 14 -1.24 -4.57 -0.63
N ILE A 15 -1.84 -5.71 -0.32
CA ILE A 15 -1.63 -6.41 0.96
C ILE A 15 -0.74 -7.63 0.71
N PHE A 16 0.47 -7.59 1.25
CA PHE A 16 1.48 -8.62 1.05
C PHE A 16 1.73 -9.45 2.31
N TYR A 17 2.02 -10.75 2.12
CA TYR A 17 2.84 -11.48 3.07
C TYR A 17 4.28 -10.97 2.98
N GLN A 18 4.94 -10.73 4.12
CA GLN A 18 6.16 -9.93 4.19
C GLN A 18 7.27 -10.31 3.17
N PRO A 19 7.60 -11.61 2.96
CA PRO A 19 8.62 -11.99 1.98
C PRO A 19 8.30 -11.55 0.55
N MET A 20 7.01 -11.51 0.16
CA MET A 20 6.61 -11.07 -1.18
C MET A 20 6.77 -9.56 -1.36
N ARG A 21 6.57 -8.77 -0.29
CA ARG A 21 6.76 -7.31 -0.34
C ARG A 21 8.20 -6.96 -0.72
N ALA A 22 9.16 -7.63 -0.07
CA ALA A 22 10.58 -7.43 -0.34
C ALA A 22 10.99 -7.95 -1.74
N PHE A 23 10.36 -9.03 -2.22
CA PHE A 23 10.64 -9.56 -3.55
C PHE A 23 10.14 -8.63 -4.67
N TYR A 24 8.94 -8.07 -4.53
CA TYR A 24 8.35 -7.20 -5.55
C TYR A 24 8.83 -5.75 -5.48
N ASP A 25 9.21 -5.27 -4.30
CA ASP A 25 9.79 -3.93 -4.07
C ASP A 25 9.02 -2.82 -4.81
N LEU A 26 7.69 -2.80 -4.64
CA LEU A 26 6.87 -1.76 -5.24
C LEU A 26 7.26 -0.39 -4.66
N GLU A 27 7.71 -0.33 -3.41
CA GLU A 27 8.26 0.88 -2.80
C GLU A 27 9.39 1.49 -3.63
N GLY A 28 10.33 0.67 -4.13
CA GLY A 28 11.39 1.13 -5.02
C GLY A 28 10.86 1.66 -6.36
N LEU A 29 9.87 0.99 -6.95
CA LEU A 29 9.25 1.42 -8.21
C LEU A 29 8.51 2.76 -8.10
N TRP A 30 7.89 3.03 -6.95
CA TRP A 30 7.08 4.23 -6.71
C TRP A 30 7.81 5.29 -5.87
N PHE A 31 9.11 5.17 -5.68
CA PHE A 31 9.87 6.03 -4.76
C PHE A 31 9.77 7.53 -5.11
N GLU A 32 9.68 7.87 -6.40
CA GLU A 32 9.57 9.27 -6.86
C GLU A 32 8.13 9.81 -6.84
N ALA A 33 7.13 8.98 -6.49
CA ALA A 33 5.74 9.42 -6.42
C ALA A 33 5.53 10.41 -5.26
N ARG A 34 4.61 11.37 -5.47
CA ARG A 34 4.23 12.32 -4.43
C ARG A 34 3.65 11.57 -3.21
N GLN A 35 4.28 11.73 -2.05
CA GLN A 35 3.73 11.22 -0.80
C GLN A 35 2.51 12.06 -0.37
N ILE A 36 1.44 11.38 0.01
CA ILE A 36 0.22 11.99 0.52
C ILE A 36 0.22 11.79 2.03
N GLU A 37 0.19 12.90 2.78
CA GLU A 37 -0.08 12.84 4.22
C GLU A 37 -1.55 12.49 4.43
N PHE A 38 -1.80 11.43 5.20
CA PHE A 38 -3.15 11.08 5.62
C PHE A 38 -3.43 11.76 6.96
N PRO A 39 -4.63 12.32 7.16
CA PRO A 39 -5.02 12.79 8.48
C PRO A 39 -4.98 11.63 9.47
N GLU A 40 -4.56 11.90 10.71
CA GLU A 40 -4.70 10.92 11.79
C GLU A 40 -6.17 10.51 11.87
N THR A 41 -6.42 9.21 11.79
CA THR A 41 -7.77 8.70 12.02
C THR A 41 -8.08 8.90 13.49
N GLU A 42 -9.02 9.79 13.80
CA GLU A 42 -9.70 9.76 15.10
C GLU A 42 -10.31 8.37 15.24
N GLY A 43 -9.73 7.56 16.14
CA GLY A 43 -10.26 6.23 16.42
C GLY A 43 -11.71 6.33 16.93
N PRO A 44 -12.52 5.27 16.81
CA PRO A 44 -13.83 5.29 17.44
C PRO A 44 -13.65 5.37 18.96
N ASP A 45 -14.25 6.37 19.60
CA ASP A 45 -14.50 6.40 21.05
C ASP A 45 -15.26 5.13 21.50
#